data_AF-A0A2N6BC40-F1
#
_entry.id   AF-A0A2N6BC40-F1
#
_cell.length_a   1.000
_cell.length_b   1.000
_cell.length_c   1.000
_cell.angle_alpha   90.00
_cell.angle_beta   90.00
_cell.angle_gamma   90.00
#
_symmetry.space_group_name_H-M   'P 1'
#
loop_
_entity.id
_entity.type
_entity.pdbx_description
1 polymer ?
#
loop_
_entity_poly.entity_id
_entity_poly.type
_entity_poly.pdbx_seq_one_letter_code
_entity_poly.pdbx_strand_id
1 'polypeptide(L)' 'MNTIVRIMESSGAFRIVRARDNRPLFGDIKFTGIKEARDYLTRANSRSQSSSWTEAPTTKKRESRFKQLSLFA' A
#
# COMPACT_ATOMS: atom_id res chain seq x y z
N MET A 1 -0.48 -3.20 19.56
CA MET A 1 -0.81 -1.90 18.92
C MET A 1 -1.12 -2.13 17.45
N ASN A 2 -2.25 -1.65 16.91
CA ASN A 2 -2.55 -1.78 15.47
C ASN A 2 -1.99 -0.57 14.71
N THR A 3 -1.20 -0.80 13.68
CA THR A 3 -0.60 0.25 12.85
C THR A 3 -1.07 0.10 11.41
N ILE A 4 -1.67 1.15 10.87
CA ILE A 4 -2.11 1.20 9.48
C ILE A 4 -0.89 1.47 8.59
N VAL A 5 -0.70 0.65 7.56
CA VAL A 5 0.43 0.73 6.62
C VAL A 5 -0.07 0.86 5.19
N ARG A 6 0.77 1.39 4.30
CA ARG A 6 0.49 1.48 2.86
C ARG A 6 1.72 1.03 2.09
N ILE A 7 1.51 0.36 0.97
CA ILE A 7 2.57 0.03 0.03
C ILE A 7 2.64 1.18 -0.99
N MET A 8 3.78 1.87 -1.05
CA MET A 8 4.02 2.96 -1.98
C MET A 8 5.08 2.57 -2.99
N GLU A 9 4.87 2.97 -4.24
CA GLU A 9 5.91 2.93 -5.27
C GLU A 9 6.67 4.26 -5.27
N SER A 10 8.00 4.19 -5.31
CA SER A 10 8.91 5.33 -5.42
C SER A 10 10.11 4.94 -6.28
N SER A 11 10.30 5.64 -7.40
CA SER A 11 11.46 5.47 -8.28
C SER A 11 11.64 4.02 -8.79
N GLY A 12 10.54 3.33 -9.10
CA GLY A 12 10.55 1.94 -9.59
C GLY A 12 10.73 0.88 -8.51
N ALA A 13 10.69 1.26 -7.22
CA ALA A 13 10.72 0.33 -6.10
C ALA A 13 9.51 0.52 -5.18
N PHE A 14 9.01 -0.57 -4.61
CA PHE A 14 7.93 -0.57 -3.63
C PHE A 14 8.49 -0.50 -2.21
N ARG A 15 7.82 0.23 -1.32
CA ARG A 15 8.17 0.36 0.10
C ARG A 15 6.93 0.27 0.96
N ILE A 16 7.09 -0.29 2.16
CA ILE A 16 6.00 -0.37 3.14
C ILE A 16 6.19 0.78 4.13
N VAL A 17 5.26 1.72 4.13
CA VAL A 17 5.31 2.91 4.98
C VAL A 17 4.08 2.98 5.88
N ARG A 18 4.20 3.65 7.02
CA ARG A 18 3.06 3.92 7.91
C ARG A 18 2.11 4.91 7.25
N ALA A 19 0.81 4.66 7.33
CA ALA A 19 -0.20 5.54 6.72
C ALA A 19 -0.28 6.91 7.39
N ARG A 20 0.08 7.01 8.68
CA ARG A 20 -0.01 8.25 9.46
C ARG A 20 1.01 9.31 9.05
N ASP A 21 2.26 8.90 8.81
CA ASP A 21 3.40 9.81 8.65
C ASP A 21 4.30 9.46 7.46
N ASN A 22 3.92 8.46 6.65
CA ASN A 22 4.68 7.94 5.52
C ASN A 22 6.11 7.50 5.86
N ARG A 23 6.42 7.26 7.15
CA ARG A 23 7.73 6.76 7.53
C ARG A 23 7.86 5.27 7.18
N PRO A 24 9.04 4.81 6.75
CA PRO A 24 9.26 3.40 6.45
C PRO A 24 9.02 2.53 7.67
N LEU A 25 8.22 1.47 7.52
CA LEU A 25 7.89 0.58 8.64
C LEU A 25 9.06 -0.34 8.99
N PHE A 26 9.79 -0.80 7.97
CA PHE A 26 10.87 -1.77 8.10
C PHE A 26 12.24 -1.17 7.75
N GLY A 27 12.42 0.15 7.95
CA GLY A 27 13.61 0.86 7.46
C GLY A 27 13.60 1.05 5.94
N ASP A 28 14.77 1.24 5.32
CA ASP A 28 14.87 1.59 3.88
C ASP A 28 14.82 0.36 2.94
N ILE A 29 14.03 -0.66 3.32
CA ILE A 29 13.81 -1.85 2.50
C ILE A 29 13.02 -1.46 1.25
N LYS A 30 13.54 -1.89 0.10
CA LYS A 30 12.98 -1.68 -1.23
C LYS A 30 12.61 -3.03 -1.81
N PHE A 31 11.39 -3.13 -2.32
CA PHE A 31 10.86 -4.30 -2.98
C PHE A 31 10.74 -4.05 -4.48
N THR A 32 10.93 -5.08 -5.29
CA THR A 32 10.84 -4.97 -6.75
C THR A 32 9.40 -5.00 -7.24
N GLY A 33 8.49 -5.58 -6.46
CA GLY A 33 7.09 -5.71 -6.80
C GLY A 33 6.15 -5.50 -5.61
N ILE A 34 4.93 -5.06 -5.90
CA ILE A 34 3.87 -4.91 -4.89
C ILE A 34 3.53 -6.25 -4.19
N LYS A 35 3.58 -7.37 -4.94
CA LYS A 35 3.32 -8.70 -4.39
C LYS A 35 4.38 -9.08 -3.36
N GLU A 36 5.65 -8.83 -3.68
CA GLU A 36 6.77 -9.11 -2.78
C GLU A 36 6.66 -8.30 -1.48
N ALA A 37 6.32 -7.01 -1.58
CA ALA A 37 6.08 -6.16 -0.42
C ALA A 37 4.90 -6.68 0.44
N ARG A 38 3.80 -7.12 -0.19
CA ARG A 38 2.64 -7.68 0.53
C ARG A 38 2.96 -9.02 1.21
N ASP A 39 3.70 -9.90 0.52
CA ASP A 39 4.14 -11.19 1.06
C ASP A 39 5.08 -10.97 2.25
N TYR A 40 5.97 -9.97 2.17
CA TYR A 40 6.82 -9.55 3.28
C TYR A 40 5.99 -9.02 4.46
N LEU A 41 5.05 -8.11 4.21
CA LEU A 41 4.17 -7.56 5.24
C LEU A 41 3.41 -8.68 5.98
N THR A 42 2.86 -9.64 5.24
CA THR A 42 2.08 -10.75 5.78
C THR A 42 2.94 -11.64 6.68
N ARG A 43 4.15 -11.99 6.23
CA ARG A 43 5.12 -12.77 7.03
C ARG A 43 5.62 -12.01 8.25
N ALA A 44 5.85 -10.71 8.12
CA ALA A 44 6.24 -9.90 9.26
C ALA A 44 5.11 -9.86 10.30
N ASN A 45 3.86 -9.65 9.83
CA ASN A 45 2.69 -9.56 10.68
C ASN A 45 2.44 -10.87 11.46
N SER A 46 2.60 -12.04 10.80
CA SER A 46 2.45 -13.33 11.47
C SER A 46 3.55 -13.64 12.50
N ARG A 47 4.74 -13.03 12.36
CA ARG A 47 5.85 -13.18 13.32
C ARG A 47 5.79 -12.18 14.47
N SER A 48 4.99 -11.13 14.34
CA SER A 48 4.85 -10.08 15.35
C SER A 48 3.82 -10.48 16.40
N GLN A 49 4.27 -10.69 17.64
CA GLN A 49 3.38 -11.07 18.76
C GLN A 49 2.63 -9.85 19.36
N SER A 50 3.12 -8.63 19.13
CA SER A 50 2.68 -7.41 19.85
C SER A 50 2.14 -6.31 18.94
N SER A 51 2.41 -6.39 17.64
CA SER A 51 1.99 -5.40 16.64
C SER A 51 1.21 -6.09 15.53
N SER A 52 0.06 -5.50 15.17
CA SER A 52 -0.69 -5.88 13.98
C SER A 52 -0.58 -4.76 12.96
N TRP A 53 -0.29 -5.10 11.70
CA TRP A 53 -0.20 -4.16 10.60
C TRP A 53 -1.32 -4.38 9.60
N THR A 54 -2.15 -3.37 9.41
CA THR A 54 -3.27 -3.42 8.46
C THR A 54 -2.93 -2.61 7.22
N GLU A 55 -2.93 -3.25 6.03
CA GLU A 55 -2.78 -2.54 4.76
C GLU A 55 -4.00 -1.62 4.56
N ALA A 56 -3.76 -0.32 4.44
CA ALA A 56 -4.76 0.65 4.06
C ALA A 56 -5.33 0.24 2.70
N PRO A 57 -6.65 0.34 2.49
CA PRO A 57 -7.23 0.07 1.19
C PRO A 57 -6.52 0.95 0.18
N THR A 58 -5.77 0.33 -0.74
CA THR A 58 -5.16 1.05 -1.85
C THR A 58 -6.33 1.67 -2.58
N THR A 59 -6.46 2.98 -2.45
CA THR A 59 -7.41 3.76 -3.23
C THR A 59 -6.89 3.66 -4.66
N LYS A 60 -7.21 2.55 -5.34
CA LYS A 60 -7.29 2.56 -6.79
C LYS A 60 -8.27 3.69 -7.05
N LYS A 61 -7.75 4.87 -7.40
CA LYS A 61 -8.53 5.90 -8.07
C LYS A 61 -9.22 5.14 -9.19
N ARG A 62 -10.50 4.85 -9.00
CA ARG A 62 -11.36 4.31 -10.03
C ARG A 62 -11.65 5.47 -10.96
N GLU A 63 -10.63 5.95 -11.67
CA GLU A 63 -10.80 6.70 -12.90
C GLU A 63 -11.21 5.66 -13.95
N SER A 64 -12.44 5.17 -13.82
CA SER A 64 -13.09 4.33 -14.81
C SER A 64 -14.40 4.99 -15.19
N ARG A 65 -14.27 5.86 -16.20
CA ARG A 65 -15.18 6.04 -17.35
C ARG A 65 -16.67 6.25 -17.06
N PHE A 66 -17.12 7.48 -17.31
CA PHE A 66 -18.19 7.80 -18.27
C PHE A 66 -18.10 9.33 -18.49
N LYS A 67 -17.36 9.87 -19.46
CA LYS A 67 -17.79 10.03 -20.87
C LYS A 67 -19.20 9.51 -21.17
N GLN A 68 -20.20 10.12 -20.56
CA GLN A 68 -21.56 10.18 -21.10
C GLN A 68 -21.93 11.66 -21.15
N LEU A 69 -22.72 12.09 -22.15
CA LEU A 69 -23.17 13.46 -22.46
C LEU A 69 -22.40 14.21 -23.55
N SER A 70 -21.98 13.50 -24.60
CA SER A 70 -21.77 14.14 -25.91
C SER A 70 -22.37 13.30 -27.03
N LEU A 71 -23.66 13.00 -26.94
CA LEU A 71 -24.51 12.59 -28.06
C LEU A 71 -25.97 12.74 -27.61
N PHE A 72 -26.76 13.49 -28.37
CA PHE A 72 -28.17 13.84 -28.21
C PHE A 72 -28.50 15.07 -27.35
N ALA A 73 -28.28 16.25 -27.93
CA ALA A 73 -29.33 17.26 -28.15
C ALA A 73 -28.84 18.27 -29.20
#